data_AF-D0DRK8-F1
#
_entry.id   AF-D0DRK8-F1
#
_cell.length_a   1.000
_cell.length_b   1.000
_cell.length_c   1.000
_cell.angle_alpha   90.00
_cell.angle_beta   90.00
_cell.angle_gamma   90.00
#
_symmetry.space_group_name_H-M   'P 1'
#
loop_
_entity.id
_entity.type
_entity.pdbx_description
1 polymer ?
#
loop_
_entity_poly.entity_id
_entity_poly.type
_entity_poly.pdbx_seq_one_letter_code
_entity_poly.pdbx_strand_id
1 'polypeptide(L)'
;MKSLKSLWQRADRRLWVLSILIGFVVTWLVNIVPFINKVERFAVFYLLLYGAFAIWTGFTLQNRRRCWQAFVFPVSFLLAAHLFGPKYSLYFAPAYLAVAYLAWSMVRANRNK
;
A
#
# COMPACT_ATOMS: atom_id res chain seq x y z
N MET A 1 31.95 -2.82 -7.32
CA MET A 1 30.72 -3.30 -7.99
C MET A 1 29.64 -3.57 -6.95
N LYS A 2 28.57 -2.77 -6.89
CA LYS A 2 27.42 -3.08 -6.02
C LYS A 2 26.68 -4.28 -6.63
N SER A 3 26.78 -5.44 -5.98
CA SER A 3 26.12 -6.67 -6.40
C SER A 3 24.62 -6.46 -6.56
N LEU A 4 24.04 -6.90 -7.69
CA LEU A 4 22.60 -6.88 -7.99
C LEU A 4 21.74 -7.38 -6.82
N LYS A 5 22.28 -8.35 -6.05
CA LYS A 5 21.67 -8.92 -4.83
C LYS A 5 21.41 -7.86 -3.75
N SER A 6 22.34 -6.93 -3.56
CA SER A 6 22.24 -5.87 -2.54
C SER A 6 21.19 -4.80 -2.88
N LEU A 7 21.00 -4.52 -4.18
CA LEU A 7 19.96 -3.62 -4.67
C LEU A 7 18.58 -4.28 -4.52
N TRP A 8 18.48 -5.57 -4.83
CA TRP A 8 17.25 -6.36 -4.68
C TRP A 8 16.78 -6.45 -3.22
N GLN A 9 17.68 -6.77 -2.29
CA GLN A 9 17.36 -6.82 -0.86
C GLN A 9 16.97 -5.45 -0.29
N ARG A 10 17.61 -4.36 -0.75
CA ARG A 10 17.24 -3.00 -0.35
C ARG A 10 15.87 -2.59 -0.87
N ALA A 11 15.53 -2.95 -2.11
CA ALA A 11 14.22 -2.65 -2.69
C ALA A 11 13.09 -3.39 -1.97
N ASP A 12 13.28 -4.67 -1.64
CA ASP A 12 12.33 -5.45 -0.84
C ASP A 12 12.15 -4.85 0.56
N ARG A 13 13.27 -4.55 1.24
CA ARG A 13 13.22 -3.94 2.56
C ARG A 13 12.52 -2.58 2.54
N ARG A 14 12.76 -1.78 1.50
CA ARG A 14 12.12 -0.47 1.33
C ARG A 14 10.60 -0.60 1.15
N LEU A 15 10.14 -1.51 0.29
CA LEU A 15 8.71 -1.73 0.06
C LEU A 15 8.02 -2.18 1.36
N TRP A 16 8.62 -3.11 2.09
CA TRP A 16 8.09 -3.57 3.37
C TRP A 16 8.02 -2.46 4.41
N VAL A 17 9.12 -1.73 4.61
CA VAL A 17 9.20 -0.64 5.59
C VAL A 17 8.18 0.45 5.25
N LEU A 18 8.10 0.88 3.99
CA LEU A 18 7.13 1.89 3.57
C LEU A 18 5.69 1.40 3.68
N SER A 19 5.42 0.14 3.35
CA SER A 19 4.09 -0.46 3.47
C SER A 19 3.63 -0.46 4.93
N ILE A 20 4.49 -0.86 5.86
CA ILE A 20 4.17 -0.86 7.30
C ILE A 20 4.05 0.59 7.80
N LEU A 21 4.96 1.48 7.40
CA LEU A 21 4.92 2.87 7.86
C LEU A 21 3.66 3.59 7.38
N ILE A 22 3.30 3.46 6.10
CA ILE A 22 2.12 4.12 5.54
C ILE A 22 0.84 3.36 5.93
N GLY A 23 0.82 2.04 5.80
CA GLY A 23 -0.34 1.23 6.12
C GLY A 23 -0.66 1.28 7.61
N PHE A 24 0.32 1.13 8.50
CA PHE A 24 0.07 1.11 9.93
C PHE A 24 0.20 2.49 10.59
N VAL A 25 1.40 3.10 10.53
CA VAL A 25 1.72 4.30 11.34
C VAL A 25 0.92 5.52 10.86
N VAL A 26 0.87 5.77 9.56
CA VAL A 26 0.08 6.89 9.02
C VAL A 26 -1.41 6.66 9.27
N THR A 27 -1.93 5.45 9.06
CA THR A 27 -3.34 5.14 9.37
C THR A 27 -3.68 5.34 10.83
N TRP A 28 -2.81 4.94 11.75
CA TRP A 28 -2.98 5.20 13.17
C TRP A 28 -3.03 6.70 13.47
N LEU A 29 -2.06 7.48 12.99
CA LEU A 29 -2.01 8.93 13.18
C LEU A 29 -3.24 9.63 12.61
N VAL A 30 -3.62 9.30 11.38
CA VAL A 30 -4.79 9.88 10.70
C VAL A 30 -6.07 9.59 11.47
N ASN A 31 -6.15 8.45 12.15
CA ASN A 31 -7.34 8.06 12.89
C ASN A 31 -7.42 8.64 14.31
N ILE A 32 -6.28 8.94 14.95
CA ILE A 32 -6.22 9.46 16.31
C ILE A 32 -6.25 11.00 16.38
N VAL A 33 -5.79 11.68 15.32
CA VAL A 33 -5.75 13.15 15.30
C VAL A 33 -7.18 13.72 15.24
N PRO A 34 -7.58 14.56 16.21
CA PRO A 34 -8.95 15.06 16.32
C PRO A 34 -9.30 16.14 15.28
N PHE A 35 -8.29 16.79 14.69
CA PHE A 35 -8.49 17.87 13.72
C PHE A 35 -8.81 17.39 12.30
N ILE A 36 -8.70 16.08 12.02
CA ILE A 36 -8.99 15.53 10.69
C ILE A 36 -10.46 15.06 10.66
N ASN A 37 -11.27 15.75 9.87
CA ASN A 37 -12.69 15.41 9.73
C ASN A 37 -12.88 14.11 8.94
N LYS A 38 -14.03 13.44 9.11
CA LYS A 38 -14.34 12.16 8.44
C LYS A 38 -14.25 12.26 6.91
N VAL A 39 -14.67 13.37 6.34
CA VAL A 39 -14.65 13.61 4.88
C VAL A 39 -13.21 13.77 4.38
N GLU A 40 -12.38 14.54 5.08
CA GLU A 40 -10.96 14.72 4.74
C GLU A 40 -10.19 13.41 4.88
N ARG A 41 -10.48 12.65 5.94
CA ARG A 41 -9.92 11.31 6.15
C ARG A 41 -10.18 10.40 4.96
N PHE A 42 -11.42 10.36 4.50
CA PHE A 42 -11.80 9.58 3.32
C PHE A 42 -11.13 10.12 2.04
N ALA A 43 -11.33 11.40 1.72
CA ALA A 43 -10.93 11.95 0.43
C ALA A 43 -9.40 12.04 0.28
N VAL A 44 -8.71 12.58 1.29
CA VAL A 44 -7.27 12.85 1.19
C VAL A 44 -6.46 11.59 1.48
N PHE A 45 -6.77 10.88 2.58
CA PHE A 45 -5.95 9.76 3.00
C PHE A 45 -6.40 8.47 2.34
N TYR A 46 -7.67 8.08 2.48
CA TYR A 46 -8.13 6.78 1.99
C TYR A 46 -8.21 6.72 0.47
N LEU A 47 -8.69 7.78 -0.18
CA LEU A 47 -8.82 7.78 -1.63
C LEU A 47 -7.49 8.14 -2.30
N LEU A 48 -6.97 9.35 -2.05
CA LEU A 48 -5.81 9.85 -2.78
C LEU A 48 -4.50 9.20 -2.32
N LEU A 49 -4.13 9.35 -1.04
CA LEU A 49 -2.81 8.93 -0.57
C LEU A 49 -2.65 7.41 -0.60
N TYR A 50 -3.62 6.67 -0.05
CA TYR A 50 -3.58 5.20 -0.02
C TYR A 50 -3.88 4.57 -1.37
N GLY A 51 -4.76 5.17 -2.19
CA GLY A 51 -4.96 4.75 -3.57
C GLY A 51 -3.68 4.89 -4.40
N ALA A 52 -3.02 6.05 -4.32
CA ALA A 52 -1.74 6.27 -5.00
C ALA A 52 -0.65 5.31 -4.51
N PHE A 53 -0.59 5.05 -3.20
CA PHE A 53 0.38 4.11 -2.64
C PHE A 53 0.11 2.65 -3.07
N ALA A 54 -1.16 2.25 -3.19
CA ALA A 54 -1.54 0.94 -3.74
C ALA A 54 -1.06 0.79 -5.20
N ILE A 55 -1.28 1.80 -6.04
CA ILE A 55 -0.79 1.82 -7.42
C ILE A 55 0.74 1.70 -7.45
N TRP A 56 1.44 2.51 -6.64
CA TRP A 56 2.90 2.49 -6.54
C TRP A 56 3.43 1.12 -6.08
N THR A 57 2.73 0.46 -5.16
CA THR A 57 3.06 -0.89 -4.70
C THR A 57 3.01 -1.88 -5.85
N GLY A 58 1.94 -1.88 -6.65
CA GLY A 58 1.81 -2.72 -7.84
C GLY A 58 2.90 -2.46 -8.88
N PHE A 59 3.18 -1.18 -9.15
CA PHE A 59 4.23 -0.77 -10.08
C PHE A 59 5.63 -1.24 -9.64
N THR A 60 5.94 -1.16 -8.35
CA THR A 60 7.24 -1.58 -7.79
C THR A 60 7.45 -3.08 -7.92
N LEU A 61 6.36 -3.87 -7.92
CA LEU A 61 6.40 -5.33 -8.05
C LEU A 61 6.46 -5.82 -9.51
N GLN A 62 6.51 -4.93 -10.50
CA GLN A 62 6.46 -5.28 -11.94
C GLN A 62 7.49 -6.34 -12.39
N ASN A 63 8.65 -6.39 -11.75
CA ASN A 63 9.72 -7.35 -12.07
C ASN A 63 9.62 -8.67 -11.29
N ARG A 64 8.63 -8.82 -10.41
CA ARG A 64 8.48 -9.98 -9.52
C ARG A 64 7.48 -10.97 -10.11
N ARG A 65 7.89 -12.25 -10.17
CA ARG A 65 6.99 -13.35 -10.58
C ARG A 65 5.83 -13.57 -9.59
N ARG A 66 6.02 -13.23 -8.31
CA ARG A 66 5.04 -13.46 -7.23
C ARG A 66 4.54 -12.12 -6.69
N CYS A 67 3.22 -11.92 -6.70
CA CYS A 67 2.54 -10.69 -6.25
C CYS A 67 2.23 -10.67 -4.73
N TRP A 68 2.70 -11.66 -3.96
CA TRP A 68 2.40 -11.79 -2.53
C TRP A 68 2.83 -10.59 -1.68
N GLN A 69 3.85 -9.84 -2.12
CA GLN A 69 4.28 -8.63 -1.43
C GLN A 69 3.26 -7.47 -1.54
N ALA A 70 2.31 -7.53 -2.48
CA ALA A 70 1.24 -6.55 -2.59
C ALA A 70 0.27 -6.60 -1.40
N PHE A 71 0.30 -7.67 -0.59
CA PHE A 71 -0.53 -7.81 0.61
C PHE A 71 -0.01 -7.01 1.80
N VAL A 72 1.28 -6.66 1.84
CA VAL A 72 1.89 -6.04 3.04
C VAL A 72 1.21 -4.71 3.37
N PHE A 73 0.98 -3.86 2.36
CA PHE A 73 0.31 -2.59 2.56
C PHE A 73 -1.17 -2.75 2.96
N PRO A 74 -2.03 -3.46 2.20
CA PRO A 74 -3.43 -3.69 2.58
C PRO A 74 -3.61 -4.32 3.95
N VAL A 75 -2.78 -5.30 4.32
CA VAL A 75 -2.87 -5.98 5.63
C VAL A 75 -2.43 -5.05 6.76
N SER A 76 -1.34 -4.31 6.59
CA SER A 76 -0.91 -3.34 7.61
C SER A 76 -1.92 -2.20 7.79
N PHE A 77 -2.52 -1.71 6.70
CA PHE A 77 -3.66 -0.80 6.73
C PHE A 77 -4.84 -1.41 7.47
N LEU A 78 -5.24 -2.65 7.13
CA LEU A 78 -6.38 -3.31 7.75
C LEU A 78 -6.21 -3.42 9.27
N LEU A 79 -5.01 -3.79 9.74
CA LEU A 79 -4.72 -3.89 11.17
C LEU A 79 -4.88 -2.54 11.87
N ALA A 80 -4.29 -1.47 11.35
CA ALA A 80 -4.44 -0.14 11.96
C ALA A 80 -5.88 0.39 11.85
N ALA A 81 -6.55 0.17 10.73
CA ALA A 81 -7.95 0.55 10.53
C ALA A 81 -8.90 -0.22 11.46
N HIS A 82 -8.59 -1.48 11.78
CA HIS A 82 -9.36 -2.28 12.72
C HIS A 82 -9.21 -1.81 14.16
N LEU A 83 -7.99 -1.40 14.55
CA LEU A 83 -7.70 -0.95 15.91
C LEU A 83 -8.13 0.49 16.18
N PHE A 84 -7.96 1.38 15.20
CA PHE A 84 -8.08 2.83 15.41
C PHE A 84 -9.13 3.49 14.50
N GLY A 85 -9.50 2.83 13.40
CA GLY A 85 -10.35 3.40 12.37
C GLY A 85 -11.85 3.12 12.54
N PRO A 86 -12.69 3.88 11.84
CA PRO A 86 -14.13 3.60 11.79
C PRO A 86 -14.41 2.34 10.96
N LYS A 87 -15.50 1.62 11.26
CA LYS A 87 -15.84 0.32 10.62
C LYS A 87 -15.85 0.36 9.09
N TYR A 88 -16.31 1.46 8.49
CA TYR A 88 -16.33 1.61 7.03
C TYR A 88 -14.94 1.63 6.39
N SER A 89 -13.89 1.98 7.15
CA SER A 89 -12.53 2.04 6.62
C SER A 89 -11.96 0.67 6.26
N LEU A 90 -12.51 -0.41 6.82
CA LEU A 90 -12.07 -1.78 6.57
C LEU A 90 -12.30 -2.22 5.12
N TYR A 91 -13.33 -1.68 4.45
CA TYR A 91 -13.63 -2.01 3.06
C TYR A 91 -12.56 -1.53 2.07
N PHE A 92 -11.70 -0.58 2.48
CA PHE A 92 -10.63 -0.10 1.62
C PHE A 92 -9.45 -1.07 1.53
N ALA A 93 -9.22 -1.93 2.52
CA ALA A 93 -8.15 -2.92 2.46
C ALA A 93 -8.25 -3.85 1.23
N PRO A 94 -9.38 -4.54 0.97
CA PRO A 94 -9.53 -5.33 -0.24
C PRO A 94 -9.50 -4.47 -1.51
N ALA A 95 -9.97 -3.22 -1.47
CA ALA A 95 -9.87 -2.30 -2.60
C ALA A 95 -8.40 -1.96 -2.94
N TYR A 96 -7.56 -1.65 -1.94
CA TYR A 96 -6.14 -1.39 -2.14
C TYR A 96 -5.39 -2.61 -2.65
N LEU A 97 -5.75 -3.80 -2.18
CA LEU A 97 -5.19 -5.04 -2.70
C LEU A 97 -5.54 -5.23 -4.19
N ALA A 98 -6.80 -4.99 -4.55
CA ALA A 98 -7.26 -5.07 -5.94
C ALA A 98 -6.53 -4.05 -6.83
N VAL A 99 -6.39 -2.81 -6.37
CA VAL A 99 -5.66 -1.74 -7.09
C VAL A 99 -4.19 -2.10 -7.27
N ALA A 100 -3.52 -2.58 -6.21
CA ALA A 100 -2.12 -2.98 -6.29
C ALA A 100 -1.92 -4.16 -7.24
N TYR A 101 -2.81 -5.16 -7.21
CA TYR A 101 -2.78 -6.29 -8.13
C TYR A 101 -3.04 -5.86 -9.58
N LEU A 102 -4.00 -4.97 -9.81
CA LEU A 102 -4.33 -4.43 -11.13
C LEU A 102 -3.14 -3.66 -11.72
N ALA A 103 -2.52 -2.78 -10.93
CA ALA A 103 -1.33 -2.04 -11.37
C ALA A 103 -0.18 -2.99 -11.72
N TRP A 104 0.06 -4.02 -10.89
CA TRP A 104 1.07 -5.04 -11.17
C TRP A 104 0.79 -5.81 -12.47
N SER A 105 -0.45 -6.26 -12.68
CA SER A 105 -0.82 -7.07 -13.84
C SER A 105 -0.78 -6.25 -15.15
N MET A 106 -1.26 -5.01 -15.14
CA MET A 106 -1.22 -4.10 -16.29
C MET A 106 0.20 -3.79 -16.73
N VAL A 107 1.09 -3.46 -15.80
CA VAL A 107 2.49 -3.14 -16.11
C VAL A 107 3.20 -4.36 -16.69
N ARG A 108 2.92 -5.54 -16.15
CA ARG A 108 3.49 -6.80 -16.66
C ARG A 108 2.96 -7.14 -18.05
N ALA A 109 1.67 -6.93 -18.31
CA ALA A 109 1.06 -7.16 -19.62
C ALA A 109 1.68 -6.27 -20.70
N ASN A 110 1.93 -4.98 -20.40
CA ASN A 110 2.57 -4.05 -21.34
C ASN A 110 4.01 -4.40 -21.68
N ARG A 111 4.76 -5.08 -20.80
CA ARG A 111 6.15 -5.50 -21.09
C ARG A 111 6.27 -6.74 -21.97
N ASN A 112 5.20 -7.52 -22.08
CA ASN A 112 5.15 -8.74 -22.87
C ASN A 112 4.54 -8.52 -24.28
N LYS A 113 4.12 -7.28 -24.57
CA LYS A 113 3.72 -6.83 -25.91
C LYS A 113 4.95 -6.25 -26.62
#